data_AF-A0A7W8VIP5-F1
#
_entry.id   AF-A0A7W8VIP5-F1
#
_cell.length_a   1.000
_cell.length_b   1.000
_cell.length_c   1.000
_cell.angle_alpha   90.00
_cell.angle_beta   90.00
_cell.angle_gamma   90.00
#
_symmetry.space_group_name_H-M   'P 1'
#
loop_
_entity.id
_entity.type
_entity.pdbx_description
1 polymer ?
#
loop_
_entity_poly.entity_id
_entity_poly.type
_entity_poly.pdbx_seq_one_letter_code
_entity_poly.pdbx_strand_id
1 'polypeptide(L)'
;MPYKKTIVFSILLSTVLILSAFMPQQEDKKPVNLKVLPKNISEKELDDIMDGFKAALGVKCNFCHTPRKDNPKKLDFASDENPKKEIARNMIRMTNKINKKYFHEKDKEGKLINISCVSCHNGKEEPQTIKI
;
A
#
# COMPACT_ATOMS: atom_id res chain seq x y z
N MET A 1 -48.33 32.31 3.37
CA MET A 1 -47.55 32.08 2.12
C MET A 1 -46.68 30.81 2.23
N PRO A 2 -47.29 29.60 2.27
CA PRO A 2 -46.54 28.33 2.36
C PRO A 2 -45.76 28.01 1.06
N TYR A 3 -46.24 28.51 -0.09
CA TYR A 3 -45.66 28.23 -1.40
C TYR A 3 -44.25 28.82 -1.60
N LYS A 4 -43.90 29.93 -0.91
CA LYS A 4 -42.55 30.51 -0.99
C LYS A 4 -41.51 29.62 -0.31
N LYS A 5 -41.88 28.97 0.80
CA LYS A 5 -41.00 28.05 1.52
C LYS A 5 -40.78 26.76 0.74
N THR A 6 -41.82 26.24 0.08
CA THR A 6 -41.69 25.05 -0.77
C THR A 6 -40.86 25.31 -2.03
N ILE A 7 -41.01 26.47 -2.67
CA ILE A 7 -40.17 26.87 -3.81
C ILE A 7 -38.69 26.99 -3.42
N VAL A 8 -38.40 27.65 -2.31
CA VAL A 8 -37.01 27.78 -1.82
C VAL A 8 -36.40 26.41 -1.50
N PHE A 9 -37.18 25.51 -0.89
CA PHE A 9 -36.71 24.16 -0.59
C PHE A 9 -36.44 23.34 -1.85
N SER A 10 -37.31 23.44 -2.87
CA SER A 10 -37.10 22.77 -4.16
C SER A 10 -35.88 23.30 -4.91
N ILE A 11 -35.60 24.60 -4.86
CA ILE A 11 -34.39 25.20 -5.47
C ILE A 11 -33.13 24.73 -4.72
N LEU A 12 -33.19 24.66 -3.39
CA LEU A 12 -32.06 24.19 -2.59
C LEU A 12 -31.77 22.70 -2.86
N LEU A 13 -32.82 21.88 -3.01
CA LEU A 13 -32.66 20.45 -3.29
C LEU A 13 -32.11 20.20 -4.70
N SER A 14 -32.60 20.96 -5.70
CA SER A 14 -32.12 20.84 -7.08
C SER A 14 -30.68 21.33 -7.24
N THR A 15 -30.27 22.37 -6.52
CA THR A 15 -28.86 22.82 -6.51
C THR A 15 -27.91 21.80 -5.89
N VAL A 16 -28.30 21.12 -4.80
CA VAL A 16 -27.50 20.04 -4.20
C VAL A 16 -27.35 18.85 -5.15
N LEU A 17 -28.42 18.46 -5.85
CA LEU A 17 -28.36 17.38 -6.84
C LEU A 17 -27.41 17.73 -8.00
N ILE A 18 -27.48 18.95 -8.53
CA ILE A 18 -26.59 19.42 -9.58
C ILE A 18 -25.13 19.44 -9.11
N LEU A 19 -24.85 19.88 -7.88
CA LEU A 19 -23.49 19.89 -7.31
C LEU A 19 -22.88 18.49 -7.16
N SER A 20 -23.70 17.48 -6.83
CA SER A 20 -23.23 16.09 -6.71
C SER A 20 -22.71 15.51 -8.04
N ALA A 21 -23.29 15.93 -9.18
CA ALA A 21 -22.86 15.49 -10.51
C ALA A 21 -21.49 16.08 -10.93
N PHE A 22 -21.00 17.10 -10.22
CA PHE A 22 -19.67 17.68 -10.42
C PHE A 22 -18.64 17.20 -9.40
N MET A 23 -18.95 16.20 -8.57
CA MET A 23 -17.92 15.58 -7.74
C MET A 23 -16.90 14.90 -8.65
N PRO A 24 -15.60 15.26 -8.56
CA PRO A 24 -14.58 14.60 -9.35
C PRO A 24 -14.57 13.12 -8.97
N GLN A 25 -14.86 12.27 -9.95
CA GLN A 25 -14.67 10.84 -9.82
C GLN A 25 -13.17 10.61 -9.67
N GLN A 26 -12.74 10.21 -8.47
CA GLN A 26 -11.35 9.90 -8.20
C GLN A 26 -10.95 8.75 -9.13
N GLU A 27 -10.16 9.03 -10.15
CA GLU A 27 -9.54 7.99 -10.96
C GLU A 27 -8.58 7.23 -10.04
N ASP A 28 -9.01 6.06 -9.56
CA ASP A 28 -8.15 5.12 -8.86
C ASP A 28 -7.01 4.74 -9.80
N LYS A 29 -5.86 5.40 -9.66
CA LYS A 29 -4.67 5.08 -10.44
C LYS A 29 -4.18 3.71 -10.00
N LYS A 30 -4.60 2.70 -10.77
CA LYS A 30 -4.21 1.33 -10.52
C LYS A 30 -2.69 1.22 -10.42
N PRO A 31 -2.17 0.50 -9.42
CA PRO A 31 -0.74 0.29 -9.28
C PRO A 31 -0.21 -0.44 -10.51
N VAL A 32 0.88 0.08 -11.07
CA VAL A 32 1.56 -0.50 -12.23
C VAL A 32 2.88 -1.16 -11.80
N ASN A 33 3.36 -2.13 -12.58
CA ASN A 33 4.61 -2.88 -12.33
C ASN A 33 4.65 -3.72 -11.04
N LEU A 34 3.50 -4.31 -10.65
CA LEU A 34 3.43 -5.35 -9.61
C LEU A 34 3.93 -6.69 -10.18
N LYS A 35 5.07 -7.17 -9.66
CA LYS A 35 5.72 -8.44 -10.08
C LYS A 35 5.58 -9.60 -9.09
N VAL A 36 5.19 -9.31 -7.85
CA VAL A 36 5.08 -10.28 -6.74
C VAL A 36 3.73 -10.20 -6.06
N LEU A 37 3.28 -8.99 -5.74
CA LEU A 37 1.97 -8.74 -5.15
C LEU A 37 0.84 -8.95 -6.18
N PRO A 38 -0.40 -9.27 -5.73
CA PRO A 38 -1.54 -9.46 -6.63
C PRO A 38 -1.80 -8.23 -7.49
N LYS A 39 -2.10 -8.43 -8.78
CA LYS A 39 -2.38 -7.33 -9.71
C LYS A 39 -3.74 -6.65 -9.48
N ASN A 40 -4.63 -7.34 -8.79
CA ASN A 40 -5.98 -6.88 -8.43
C ASN A 40 -6.07 -6.40 -6.98
N ILE A 41 -4.93 -6.15 -6.32
CA ILE A 41 -4.88 -5.60 -4.97
C ILE A 41 -5.56 -4.22 -4.92
N SER A 42 -6.28 -3.93 -3.83
CA SER A 42 -6.83 -2.59 -3.61
C SER A 42 -5.71 -1.59 -3.27
N GLU A 43 -5.93 -0.30 -3.51
CA GLU A 43 -4.97 0.75 -3.15
C GLU A 43 -4.68 0.73 -1.65
N LYS A 44 -5.72 0.67 -0.81
CA LYS A 44 -5.57 0.61 0.64
C LYS A 44 -4.72 -0.59 1.09
N GLU A 45 -4.99 -1.78 0.55
CA GLU A 45 -4.24 -2.99 0.93
C GLU A 45 -2.78 -2.90 0.48
N LEU A 46 -2.52 -2.30 -0.70
CA LEU A 46 -1.16 -2.06 -1.15
C LEU A 46 -0.42 -1.08 -0.22
N ASP A 47 -1.08 0.01 0.18
CA ASP A 47 -0.52 1.00 1.10
C ASP A 47 -0.23 0.40 2.47
N ASP A 48 -1.17 -0.37 3.02
CA ASP A 48 -1.00 -1.08 4.31
C ASP A 48 0.23 -2.02 4.26
N ILE A 49 0.42 -2.73 3.14
CA ILE A 49 1.59 -3.60 2.92
C ILE A 49 2.90 -2.79 2.88
N MET A 50 2.91 -1.67 2.14
CA MET A 50 4.08 -0.81 2.02
C MET A 50 4.44 -0.14 3.35
N ASP A 51 3.44 0.25 4.14
CA ASP A 51 3.59 0.73 5.51
C ASP A 51 4.19 -0.33 6.42
N GLY A 52 3.72 -1.58 6.30
CA GLY A 52 4.31 -2.72 6.97
C GLY A 52 5.80 -2.92 6.65
N PHE A 53 6.20 -2.77 5.38
CA PHE A 53 7.61 -2.86 4.99
C PHE A 53 8.44 -1.71 5.57
N LYS A 54 7.96 -0.46 5.54
CA LYS A 54 8.65 0.68 6.18
C LYS A 54 8.90 0.42 7.65
N ALA A 55 7.88 -0.02 8.38
CA ALA A 55 7.97 -0.29 9.81
C ALA A 55 8.93 -1.45 10.10
N ALA A 56 8.83 -2.54 9.35
CA ALA A 56 9.67 -3.71 9.57
C ALA A 56 11.16 -3.45 9.32
N LEU A 57 11.50 -2.60 8.35
CA LEU A 57 12.88 -2.26 7.99
C LEU A 57 13.38 -0.97 8.64
N GLY A 58 12.51 -0.18 9.28
CA GLY A 58 12.89 1.13 9.85
C GLY A 58 13.27 2.18 8.80
N VAL A 59 12.66 2.12 7.61
CA VAL A 59 13.01 2.97 6.45
C VAL A 59 11.80 3.77 5.95
N LYS A 60 12.04 4.71 5.02
CA LYS A 60 11.00 5.50 4.34
C LYS A 60 10.83 5.06 2.88
N CYS A 61 9.79 5.53 2.20
CA CYS A 61 9.45 5.09 0.83
C CYS A 61 10.60 5.28 -0.19
N ASN A 62 11.35 6.39 -0.06
CA ASN A 62 12.48 6.73 -0.93
C ASN A 62 13.68 5.77 -0.79
N PHE A 63 13.64 4.88 0.20
CA PHE A 63 14.63 3.83 0.36
C PHE A 63 14.61 2.83 -0.80
N CYS A 64 13.41 2.42 -1.23
CA CYS A 64 13.20 1.49 -2.34
C CYS A 64 12.72 2.18 -3.61
N HIS A 65 11.97 3.27 -3.49
CA HIS A 65 11.37 3.96 -4.64
C HIS A 65 12.23 5.14 -5.09
N THR A 66 12.41 5.28 -6.40
CA THR A 66 13.19 6.38 -6.99
C THR A 66 12.34 7.65 -7.09
N PRO A 67 12.93 8.85 -7.03
CA PRO A 67 12.24 10.09 -7.39
C PRO A 67 11.81 10.10 -8.86
N ARG A 68 10.74 10.81 -9.19
CA ARG A 68 10.35 11.01 -10.59
C ARG A 68 11.34 11.92 -11.31
N LYS A 69 11.57 11.65 -12.59
CA LYS A 69 12.44 12.46 -13.47
C LYS A 69 11.94 13.89 -13.67
N ASP A 70 10.62 14.07 -13.72
CA ASP A 70 9.98 15.37 -13.93
C ASP A 70 9.76 16.16 -12.63
N ASN A 71 9.73 15.48 -11.48
CA ASN A 71 9.56 16.11 -10.18
C ASN A 71 10.27 15.30 -9.07
N PRO A 72 11.51 15.68 -8.70
CA PRO A 72 12.28 14.98 -7.68
C PRO A 72 11.66 15.00 -6.27
N LYS A 73 10.67 15.85 -6.01
CA LYS A 73 9.92 15.86 -4.72
C LYS A 73 8.86 14.77 -4.65
N LYS A 74 8.54 14.10 -5.76
CA LYS A 74 7.58 13.00 -5.84
C LYS A 74 8.29 11.70 -6.20
N LEU A 75 7.77 10.57 -5.72
CA LEU A 75 8.31 9.24 -6.01
C LEU A 75 7.67 8.63 -7.25
N ASP A 76 8.47 7.90 -8.00
CA ASP A 76 8.03 6.98 -9.04
C ASP A 76 7.93 5.58 -8.42
N PHE A 77 6.72 5.24 -7.98
CA PHE A 77 6.45 3.95 -7.36
C PHE A 77 6.56 2.78 -8.35
N ALA A 78 6.46 3.04 -9.65
CA ALA A 78 6.50 2.04 -10.71
C ALA A 78 7.93 1.69 -11.13
N SER A 79 8.83 2.67 -11.14
CA SER A 79 10.21 2.52 -11.62
C SER A 79 11.02 1.46 -10.86
N ASP A 80 11.91 0.79 -11.60
CA ASP A 80 12.85 -0.22 -11.13
C ASP A 80 14.31 0.30 -11.11
N GLU A 81 14.51 1.61 -11.29
CA GLU A 81 15.86 2.22 -11.33
C GLU A 81 16.63 2.06 -10.02
N ASN A 82 15.93 1.99 -8.87
CA ASN A 82 16.57 1.70 -7.59
C ASN A 82 16.65 0.17 -7.37
N PRO A 83 17.86 -0.42 -7.31
CA PRO A 83 18.02 -1.87 -7.18
C PRO A 83 17.46 -2.45 -5.87
N LYS A 84 17.31 -1.63 -4.82
CA LYS A 84 16.71 -2.07 -3.54
C LYS A 84 15.28 -2.58 -3.71
N LYS A 85 14.54 -2.09 -4.72
CA LYS A 85 13.20 -2.58 -5.04
C LYS A 85 13.19 -4.03 -5.50
N GLU A 86 14.16 -4.44 -6.32
CA GLU A 86 14.27 -5.83 -6.77
C GLU A 86 14.73 -6.75 -5.63
N ILE A 87 15.63 -6.27 -4.76
CA ILE A 87 15.99 -6.97 -3.52
C ILE A 87 14.75 -7.20 -2.66
N ALA A 88 13.93 -6.17 -2.44
CA ALA A 88 12.68 -6.30 -1.68
C ALA A 88 11.73 -7.35 -2.31
N ARG A 89 11.59 -7.39 -3.64
CA ARG A 89 10.80 -8.44 -4.32
C ARG A 89 11.33 -9.84 -4.04
N ASN A 90 12.65 -10.02 -4.09
CA ASN A 90 13.28 -11.29 -3.75
C ASN A 90 13.02 -11.69 -2.30
N MET A 91 13.05 -10.74 -1.37
CA MET A 91 12.70 -10.98 0.04
C MET A 91 11.23 -11.36 0.24
N ILE A 92 10.30 -10.75 -0.50
CA ILE A 92 8.88 -11.15 -0.47
C ILE A 92 8.74 -12.60 -0.98
N ARG A 93 9.38 -12.96 -2.10
CA ARG A 93 9.36 -14.33 -2.63
C ARG A 93 9.93 -15.33 -1.62
N MET A 94 11.05 -14.99 -0.98
CA MET A 94 11.68 -15.82 0.05
C MET A 94 10.76 -16.03 1.24
N THR A 95 10.18 -14.96 1.79
CA THR A 95 9.26 -15.00 2.93
C THR A 95 8.04 -15.87 2.62
N ASN A 96 7.43 -15.67 1.45
CA ASN A 96 6.30 -16.48 0.99
C ASN A 96 6.67 -17.96 0.88
N LYS A 97 7.88 -18.26 0.37
CA LYS A 97 8.38 -19.64 0.25
C LYS A 97 8.63 -20.27 1.62
N ILE A 98 9.23 -19.56 2.56
CA ILE A 98 9.48 -20.05 3.93
C ILE A 98 8.15 -20.33 4.63
N ASN A 99 7.22 -19.38 4.61
CA ASN A 99 5.90 -19.55 5.22
C ASN A 99 5.15 -20.74 4.63
N LYS A 100 5.08 -20.82 3.29
CA LYS A 100 4.44 -21.95 2.60
C LYS A 100 5.12 -23.29 2.89
N LYS A 101 6.43 -23.33 3.12
CA LYS A 101 7.15 -24.59 3.33
C LYS A 101 7.07 -25.08 4.77
N TYR A 102 7.18 -24.18 5.74
CA TYR A 102 7.44 -24.55 7.14
C TYR A 102 6.36 -24.13 8.13
N PHE A 103 5.48 -23.17 7.80
CA PHE A 103 4.50 -22.61 8.74
C PHE A 103 3.08 -23.00 8.33
N HIS A 104 2.67 -24.20 8.77
CA HIS A 104 1.34 -24.78 8.51
C HIS A 104 0.46 -24.85 9.75
N GLU A 105 1.06 -24.71 10.93
CA GLU A 105 0.39 -24.90 12.21
C GLU A 105 -0.15 -23.58 12.75
N LYS A 106 -1.35 -23.66 13.33
CA LYS A 106 -2.00 -22.55 13.99
C LYS A 106 -1.64 -22.55 15.48
N ASP A 107 -1.56 -21.38 16.08
CA ASP A 107 -1.48 -21.23 17.53
C ASP A 107 -2.75 -21.69 18.23
N LYS A 108 -2.77 -21.58 19.57
CA LYS A 108 -3.88 -22.01 20.41
C LYS A 108 -5.17 -21.23 20.13
N GLU A 109 -5.03 -20.04 19.56
CA GLU A 109 -6.09 -19.12 19.17
C GLU A 109 -6.53 -19.36 17.70
N GLY A 110 -5.94 -20.33 17.01
CA GLY A 110 -6.29 -20.69 15.65
C GLY A 110 -5.68 -19.79 14.57
N LYS A 111 -4.71 -18.94 14.93
CA LYS A 111 -4.00 -18.04 14.03
C LYS A 111 -2.73 -18.71 13.49
N LEU A 112 -2.54 -18.63 12.17
CA LEU A 112 -1.30 -19.10 11.54
C LEU A 112 -0.15 -18.16 11.93
N ILE A 113 0.83 -18.67 12.67
CA ILE A 113 2.04 -17.89 12.98
C ILE A 113 3.00 -18.01 11.81
N ASN A 114 3.16 -16.92 11.06
CA ASN A 114 4.09 -16.83 9.93
C ASN A 114 5.25 -15.91 10.28
N ILE A 115 6.40 -16.13 9.64
CA ILE A 115 7.46 -15.13 9.64
C ILE A 115 7.08 -13.96 8.73
N SER A 116 7.57 -12.78 9.04
CA SER A 116 7.46 -11.61 8.19
C SER A 116 8.79 -10.83 8.19
N CYS A 117 8.83 -9.71 7.48
CA CYS A 117 10.02 -8.87 7.40
C CYS A 117 10.55 -8.49 8.80
N VAL A 118 9.64 -8.22 9.75
CA VAL A 118 10.00 -7.80 11.12
C VAL A 118 10.69 -8.91 11.91
N SER A 119 10.43 -10.18 11.58
CA SER A 119 11.04 -11.33 12.27
C SER A 119 12.57 -11.33 12.14
N CYS A 120 13.11 -10.80 11.03
CA CYS A 120 14.56 -10.71 10.80
C CYS A 120 15.08 -9.28 10.91
N HIS A 121 14.40 -8.31 10.28
CA HIS A 121 14.88 -6.93 10.23
C HIS A 121 14.70 -6.19 11.56
N ASN A 122 13.63 -6.49 12.30
CA ASN A 122 13.35 -5.90 13.61
C ASN A 122 13.53 -4.37 13.66
N GLY A 123 13.00 -3.67 12.66
CA GLY A 123 13.07 -2.20 12.54
C GLY A 123 14.41 -1.67 12.04
N LYS A 124 15.27 -2.52 11.44
CA LYS A 124 16.57 -2.14 10.89
C LYS A 124 16.66 -2.46 9.40
N GLU A 125 17.37 -1.59 8.67
CA GLU A 125 17.56 -1.75 7.22
C GLU A 125 18.17 -3.11 6.90
N GLU A 126 19.16 -3.52 7.69
CA GLU A 126 19.83 -4.81 7.58
C GLU A 126 19.56 -5.65 8.83
N PRO A 127 19.21 -6.95 8.67
CA PRO A 127 19.10 -7.87 9.79
C PRO A 127 20.43 -8.02 10.52
N GLN A 128 20.37 -8.19 11.84
CA GLN A 128 21.57 -8.52 12.61
C GLN A 128 21.95 -9.98 12.39
N THR A 129 23.20 -10.22 12.03
CA THR A 129 23.75 -11.55 11.83
C THR A 129 24.86 -11.83 12.85
N ILE A 130 25.06 -13.11 13.14
CA ILE A 130 26.27 -13.57 13.84
C ILE A 130 27.34 -13.87 12.80
N LYS A 131 28.60 -13.55 13.09
CA LYS A 131 29.72 -14.05 12.30
C LYS A 131 29.86 -15.54 12.61
N ILE A 132 29.84 -16.36 11.56
CA ILE A 132 30.08 -17.81 11.60
C ILE A 132 31.48 -18.05 11.04
#